data_AF-A0A355BEY1-F1
#
_entry.id   AF-A0A355BEY1-F1
#
_cell.length_a   1.000
_cell.length_b   1.000
_cell.length_c   1.000
_cell.angle_alpha   90.00
_cell.angle_beta   90.00
_cell.angle_gamma   90.00
#
_symmetry.space_group_name_H-M   'P 1'
#
loop_
_entity.id
_entity.type
_entity.pdbx_description
1 polymer ?
#
loop_
_entity_poly.entity_id
_entity_poly.type
_entity_poly.pdbx_seq_one_letter_code
_entity_poly.pdbx_strand_id
1 'polypeptide(L)'
;FSQEKIDAFEKKTGLDMHVSGMPYIRTLNAQSIIDEIGLFIGAALLVTSLLFYFFFRSFRATLISMCVVIIGVMWSFGTLGLLHYEITVLTAIIPPLIIVIGIPNCIFLINKYQQEILLHGNKAKSLQRVISKVGNATLMTNLTTAAGFGTFIFTNSKLLTEFGIVASLNIVFLFILCLVIIPIIYSYIPVPKERHLEHLDKNYMVSFIKWIENTIKNYRITIYSTAILILIFGIIGIYQIKVSGSIIEDMPKKTPFFKDILFFENEFNGVMPLEIMIDTKKPKGVFRSTTLKKIEKLQEEIEEIPELSKPVSIVNLVKYAKQTYYNGNPDYYELPNSKLEEGFVLSYVKNSIQKNSSNQLNSYADSTKQYARVTTFMKDIGTDKMEKIEERLQEKIAKIFPKDRYNVILTGKAFVFEKGTHYLVENLVYSLLFAILLISLLMAYLFRSFKMIVVSLLPNILPLVMTAGIMGFLGIPIKPSTILVFSIAFGISVDDTIHFLAKYRQELKQNNWRIKKSVYNSIREAGISMFYTSVVLFFGFSVFTLSSFGGTIALGGLIAITLFFAMISNLIILPALLLSLEKTIANKEVFIEPSINILPENEEINEDE
;
A
#
# COMPACT_ATOMS: atom_id res chain seq x y z
N PHE A 1 -11.61 26.28 -6.90
CA PHE A 1 -12.55 26.64 -7.97
C PHE A 1 -13.94 26.41 -7.43
N SER A 2 -14.80 27.42 -7.31
CA SER A 2 -16.11 27.21 -6.64
C SER A 2 -17.12 26.65 -7.64
N GLN A 3 -17.66 25.47 -7.30
CA GLN A 3 -18.81 24.84 -7.96
C GLN A 3 -19.94 25.85 -8.18
N GLU A 4 -20.10 26.81 -7.26
CA GLU A 4 -21.04 27.92 -7.38
C GLU A 4 -20.94 28.71 -8.70
N LYS A 5 -19.73 28.91 -9.25
CA LYS A 5 -19.58 29.60 -10.54
C LYS A 5 -20.07 28.76 -11.71
N ILE A 6 -19.89 27.45 -11.62
CA ILE A 6 -20.38 26.47 -12.60
C ILE A 6 -21.91 26.48 -12.56
N ASP A 7 -22.48 26.22 -11.39
CA ASP A 7 -23.92 26.15 -11.18
C ASP A 7 -24.62 27.47 -11.56
N ALA A 8 -23.99 28.62 -11.29
CA ALA A 8 -24.51 29.92 -11.71
C ALA A 8 -24.50 30.12 -13.24
N PHE A 9 -23.48 29.60 -13.93
CA PHE A 9 -23.40 29.65 -15.39
C PHE A 9 -24.42 28.72 -16.05
N GLU A 10 -24.55 27.49 -15.55
CA GLU A 10 -25.54 26.53 -16.03
C GLU A 10 -26.97 27.05 -15.84
N LYS A 11 -27.29 27.60 -14.65
CA LYS A 11 -28.59 28.24 -14.41
C LYS A 11 -28.87 29.42 -15.32
N LYS A 12 -27.84 30.18 -15.70
CA LYS A 12 -27.98 31.37 -16.56
C LYS A 12 -28.14 31.00 -18.04
N THR A 13 -27.47 29.96 -18.51
CA THR A 13 -27.36 29.64 -19.94
C THR A 13 -28.19 28.43 -20.37
N GLY A 14 -28.58 27.56 -19.44
CA GLY A 14 -29.21 26.27 -19.74
C GLY A 14 -28.27 25.26 -20.41
N LEU A 15 -26.97 25.55 -20.46
CA LEU A 15 -25.95 24.65 -20.99
C LEU A 15 -25.37 23.79 -19.86
N ASP A 16 -25.18 22.50 -20.13
CA ASP A 16 -24.49 21.56 -19.25
C ASP A 16 -22.97 21.80 -19.31
N MET A 17 -22.31 21.97 -18.16
CA MET A 17 -20.92 22.40 -18.10
C MET A 17 -20.02 21.36 -17.42
N HIS A 18 -19.20 20.69 -18.21
CA HIS A 18 -18.17 19.77 -17.72
C HIS A 18 -16.82 20.45 -17.49
N VAL A 19 -16.18 20.20 -16.35
CA VAL A 19 -14.89 20.81 -16.00
C VAL A 19 -13.82 19.74 -15.82
N SER A 20 -12.70 19.93 -16.52
CA SER A 20 -11.55 19.03 -16.42
C SER A 20 -10.24 19.80 -16.46
N GLY A 21 -9.13 19.06 -16.43
CA GLY A 21 -7.78 19.59 -16.42
C GLY A 21 -7.01 19.13 -15.19
N MET A 22 -5.74 18.81 -15.40
CA MET A 22 -4.88 18.27 -14.33
C MET A 22 -4.78 19.14 -13.07
N PRO A 23 -4.73 20.48 -13.14
CA PRO A 23 -4.77 21.31 -11.93
C PRO A 23 -6.07 21.13 -11.14
N TYR A 24 -7.22 21.17 -11.81
CA TYR A 24 -8.54 20.99 -11.20
C TYR A 24 -8.66 19.62 -10.53
N ILE A 25 -8.34 18.55 -11.27
CA ILE A 25 -8.39 17.17 -10.78
C ILE A 25 -7.46 16.98 -9.58
N ARG A 26 -6.21 17.49 -9.64
CA ARG A 26 -5.25 17.35 -8.53
C ARG A 26 -5.71 18.07 -7.27
N THR A 27 -6.26 19.28 -7.40
CA THR A 27 -6.75 20.04 -6.24
C THR A 27 -7.95 19.36 -5.60
N LEU A 28 -8.93 18.88 -6.38
CA LEU A 28 -10.08 18.17 -5.83
C LEU A 28 -9.71 16.83 -5.20
N ASN A 29 -8.77 16.10 -5.81
CA ASN A 29 -8.29 14.83 -5.27
C ASN A 29 -7.52 15.05 -3.95
N ALA A 30 -6.64 16.06 -3.90
CA ALA A 30 -5.93 16.41 -2.68
C ALA A 30 -6.88 16.85 -1.55
N GLN A 31 -7.89 17.67 -1.87
CA GLN A 31 -8.89 18.09 -0.90
C GLN A 31 -9.68 16.88 -0.35
N SER A 32 -10.10 15.97 -1.24
CA SER A 32 -10.82 14.75 -0.84
C SER A 32 -10.00 13.89 0.14
N ILE A 33 -8.69 13.77 -0.09
CA ILE A 33 -7.79 13.04 0.83
C ILE A 33 -7.74 13.73 2.20
N ILE A 34 -7.58 15.05 2.23
CA ILE A 34 -7.52 15.82 3.49
C ILE A 34 -8.82 15.68 4.29
N ASP A 35 -9.96 15.77 3.61
CA ASP A 35 -11.28 15.68 4.23
C ASP A 35 -11.52 14.27 4.82
N GLU A 36 -11.00 13.22 4.17
CA GLU A 36 -11.14 11.83 4.64
C GLU A 36 -10.22 11.47 5.83
N ILE A 37 -9.05 12.11 5.98
CA ILE A 37 -8.12 11.79 7.08
C ILE A 37 -8.79 11.91 8.45
N GLY A 38 -9.56 12.97 8.66
CA GLY A 38 -10.28 13.20 9.93
C GLY A 38 -11.33 12.12 10.19
N LEU A 39 -12.06 11.71 9.14
CA LEU A 39 -13.02 10.61 9.21
C LEU A 39 -12.34 9.29 9.57
N PHE A 40 -11.20 8.97 8.97
CA PHE A 40 -10.48 7.72 9.26
C PHE A 40 -9.93 7.67 10.68
N ILE A 41 -9.33 8.77 11.15
CA ILE A 41 -8.84 8.84 12.54
C ILE A 41 -10.01 8.66 13.51
N GLY A 42 -11.11 9.39 13.29
CA GLY A 42 -12.31 9.29 14.14
C GLY A 42 -12.94 7.90 14.12
N ALA A 43 -13.12 7.31 12.93
CA ALA A 43 -13.70 5.98 12.78
C ALA A 43 -12.78 4.88 13.34
N ALA A 44 -11.47 4.95 13.11
CA ALA A 44 -10.50 4.01 13.65
C ALA A 44 -10.46 4.08 15.18
N LEU A 45 -10.40 5.27 15.77
CA LEU A 45 -10.48 5.45 17.23
C LEU A 45 -11.79 4.91 17.80
N LEU A 46 -12.93 5.19 17.15
CA LEU A 46 -14.24 4.73 17.60
C LEU A 46 -14.34 3.20 17.57
N VAL A 47 -14.06 2.59 16.43
CA VAL A 47 -14.17 1.13 16.25
C VAL A 47 -13.24 0.41 17.21
N THR A 48 -11.98 0.84 17.29
CA THR A 48 -11.01 0.19 18.15
C THR A 48 -11.26 0.44 19.64
N SER A 49 -11.78 1.61 20.03
CA SER A 49 -12.25 1.89 21.40
C SER A 49 -13.39 0.96 21.81
N LEU A 50 -14.38 0.77 20.93
CA LEU A 50 -15.51 -0.11 21.20
C LEU A 50 -15.03 -1.56 21.37
N LEU A 51 -14.20 -2.06 20.46
CA LEU A 51 -13.65 -3.41 20.54
C LEU A 51 -12.84 -3.62 21.81
N PHE A 52 -11.94 -2.68 22.12
CA PHE A 52 -11.12 -2.75 23.33
C PHE A 52 -11.99 -2.73 24.59
N TYR A 53 -13.00 -1.86 24.64
CA TYR A 53 -13.96 -1.83 25.73
C TYR A 53 -14.74 -3.14 25.86
N PHE A 54 -15.19 -3.77 24.76
CA PHE A 54 -15.91 -5.04 24.84
C PHE A 54 -15.04 -6.22 25.28
N PHE A 55 -13.75 -6.21 24.93
CA PHE A 55 -12.80 -7.24 25.35
C PHE A 55 -12.47 -7.14 26.84
N PHE A 56 -11.98 -5.98 27.28
CA PHE A 56 -11.52 -5.79 28.66
C PHE A 56 -12.63 -5.39 29.63
N ARG A 57 -13.80 -4.95 29.13
CA ARG A 57 -14.91 -4.38 29.91
C ARG A 57 -14.45 -3.32 30.92
N SER A 58 -13.38 -2.61 30.57
CA SER A 58 -12.71 -1.64 31.44
C SER A 58 -12.62 -0.31 30.73
N PHE A 59 -13.44 0.65 31.16
CA PHE A 59 -13.33 2.02 30.67
C PHE A 59 -11.94 2.62 30.94
N ARG A 60 -11.32 2.24 32.07
CA ARG A 60 -9.96 2.68 32.44
C ARG A 60 -8.92 2.18 31.45
N ALA A 61 -8.90 0.87 31.18
CA ALA A 61 -7.93 0.30 30.25
C ALA A 61 -8.13 0.86 28.83
N THR A 62 -9.38 1.05 28.39
CA THR A 62 -9.67 1.70 27.09
C THR A 62 -9.11 3.11 27.03
N LEU A 63 -9.38 3.96 28.04
CA LEU A 63 -8.92 5.35 28.06
C LEU A 63 -7.38 5.43 28.01
N ILE A 64 -6.68 4.59 28.77
CA ILE A 64 -5.21 4.53 28.80
C ILE A 64 -4.67 4.20 27.40
N SER A 65 -5.19 3.14 26.77
CA SER A 65 -4.78 2.76 25.41
C SER A 65 -5.05 3.88 24.41
N MET A 66 -6.20 4.56 24.51
CA MET A 66 -6.52 5.69 23.62
C MET A 66 -5.59 6.88 23.82
N CYS A 67 -5.19 7.20 25.05
CA CYS A 67 -4.20 8.25 25.30
C CYS A 67 -2.86 7.95 24.60
N VAL A 68 -2.36 6.72 24.72
CA VAL A 68 -1.11 6.29 24.07
C VAL A 68 -1.20 6.45 22.56
N VAL A 69 -2.30 5.96 21.99
CA VAL A 69 -2.51 5.97 20.54
C VAL A 69 -2.71 7.39 20.00
N ILE A 70 -3.43 8.26 20.68
CA ILE A 70 -3.59 9.68 20.28
C ILE A 70 -2.23 10.38 20.25
N ILE A 71 -1.37 10.14 21.25
CA ILE A 71 -0.01 10.68 21.26
C ILE A 71 0.79 10.11 20.07
N GLY A 72 0.65 8.81 19.78
CA GLY A 72 1.24 8.18 18.59
C GLY A 72 0.77 8.81 17.27
N VAL A 73 -0.52 9.13 17.14
CA VAL A 73 -1.08 9.86 15.99
C VAL A 73 -0.47 11.26 15.88
N MET A 74 -0.34 12.00 16.99
CA MET A 74 0.31 13.31 16.98
C MET A 74 1.78 13.21 16.54
N TRP A 75 2.50 12.17 16.97
CA TRP A 75 3.88 11.92 16.53
C TRP A 75 3.96 11.53 15.06
N SER A 76 2.96 10.83 14.51
CA SER A 76 2.93 10.53 13.07
C SER A 76 2.87 11.81 12.22
N PHE A 77 2.05 12.79 12.60
CA PHE A 77 2.05 14.11 11.96
C PHE A 77 3.33 14.90 12.26
N GLY A 78 3.84 14.81 13.49
CA GLY A 78 5.08 15.47 13.89
C GLY A 78 6.30 15.00 13.10
N THR A 79 6.42 13.70 12.86
CA THR A 79 7.49 13.08 12.05
C THR A 79 7.37 13.45 10.57
N LEU A 80 6.16 13.49 10.01
CA LEU A 80 5.92 14.00 8.66
C LEU A 80 6.37 15.46 8.51
N GLY A 81 6.02 16.31 9.49
CA GLY A 81 6.43 17.71 9.52
C GLY A 81 7.94 17.90 9.71
N LEU A 82 8.56 17.11 10.60
CA LEU A 82 10.00 17.19 10.91
C LEU A 82 10.88 16.76 9.73
N LEU A 83 10.44 15.77 8.95
CA LEU A 83 11.15 15.31 7.76
C LEU A 83 10.80 16.11 6.50
N HIS A 84 9.88 17.08 6.60
CA HIS A 84 9.36 17.86 5.48
C HIS A 84 8.77 16.99 4.35
N TYR A 85 8.06 15.92 4.72
CA TYR A 85 7.37 15.05 3.76
C TYR A 85 5.96 15.55 3.47
N GLU A 86 5.53 15.38 2.22
CA GLU A 86 4.20 15.79 1.78
C GLU A 86 3.12 14.79 2.24
N ILE A 87 1.91 15.29 2.51
CA ILE A 87 0.75 14.44 2.74
C ILE A 87 0.25 13.95 1.37
N THR A 88 0.47 12.66 1.12
CA THR A 88 0.09 11.95 -0.10
C THR A 88 -1.00 10.94 0.24
N VAL A 89 -1.59 10.30 -0.77
CA VAL A 89 -2.55 9.20 -0.57
C VAL A 89 -2.01 8.13 0.38
N LEU A 90 -0.72 7.79 0.28
CA LEU A 90 -0.11 6.74 1.10
C LEU A 90 0.26 7.25 2.50
N THR A 91 0.88 8.41 2.62
CA THR A 91 1.29 8.96 3.92
C THR A 91 0.09 9.41 4.76
N ALA A 92 -1.04 9.75 4.13
CA ALA A 92 -2.32 10.04 4.80
C ALA A 92 -2.90 8.84 5.58
N ILE A 93 -2.52 7.60 5.22
CA ILE A 93 -2.99 6.37 5.88
C ILE A 93 -2.17 6.07 7.15
N ILE A 94 -0.98 6.67 7.31
CA ILE A 94 -0.10 6.36 8.45
C ILE A 94 -0.76 6.65 9.80
N PRO A 95 -1.35 7.83 10.07
CA PRO A 95 -1.99 8.09 11.36
C PRO A 95 -3.06 7.05 11.76
N PRO A 96 -4.07 6.72 10.93
CA PRO A 96 -5.02 5.65 11.26
C PRO A 96 -4.38 4.26 11.33
N LEU A 97 -3.32 3.98 10.56
CA LEU A 97 -2.58 2.73 10.65
C LEU A 97 -1.88 2.57 12.01
N ILE A 98 -1.31 3.65 12.56
CA ILE A 98 -0.74 3.67 13.91
C ILE A 98 -1.79 3.39 14.99
N ILE A 99 -3.04 3.82 14.80
CA ILE A 99 -4.16 3.47 15.70
C ILE A 99 -4.38 1.96 15.71
N VAL A 100 -4.48 1.36 14.52
CA VAL A 100 -4.79 -0.06 14.36
C VAL A 100 -3.67 -0.95 14.90
N ILE A 101 -2.40 -0.58 14.68
CA ILE A 101 -1.23 -1.33 15.16
C ILE A 101 -0.93 -1.09 16.65
N GLY A 102 -1.19 0.11 17.17
CA GLY A 102 -0.86 0.47 18.56
C GLY A 102 -1.72 -0.23 19.61
N ILE A 103 -2.96 -0.55 19.27
CA ILE A 103 -3.89 -1.13 20.24
C ILE A 103 -3.50 -2.56 20.61
N PRO A 104 -3.15 -3.46 19.68
CA PRO A 104 -2.55 -4.75 20.01
C PRO A 104 -1.39 -4.67 21.02
N ASN A 105 -0.47 -3.71 20.87
CA ASN A 105 0.62 -3.50 21.82
C ASN A 105 0.10 -3.18 23.24
N CYS A 106 -0.93 -2.34 23.33
CA CYS A 106 -1.58 -2.05 24.59
C CYS A 106 -2.28 -3.29 25.18
N ILE A 107 -2.94 -4.10 24.34
CA ILE A 107 -3.61 -5.36 24.74
C ILE A 107 -2.58 -6.30 25.39
N PHE A 108 -1.44 -6.54 24.76
CA PHE A 108 -0.42 -7.45 25.30
C PHE A 108 0.12 -6.99 26.66
N LEU A 109 0.50 -5.71 26.77
CA LEU A 109 1.06 -5.16 28.02
C LEU A 109 0.03 -5.14 29.15
N ILE A 110 -1.21 -4.74 28.87
CA ILE A 110 -2.29 -4.66 29.86
C ILE A 110 -2.75 -6.05 30.28
N ASN A 111 -2.90 -6.99 29.35
CA ASN A 111 -3.28 -8.35 29.66
C ASN A 111 -2.23 -9.02 30.56
N LYS A 112 -0.94 -8.82 30.27
CA LYS A 112 0.13 -9.34 31.13
C LYS A 112 0.11 -8.72 32.51
N TYR A 113 -0.06 -7.40 32.59
CA TYR A 113 -0.17 -6.71 33.88
C TYR A 113 -1.28 -7.30 34.75
N GLN A 114 -2.45 -7.52 34.16
CA GLN A 114 -3.59 -8.13 34.84
C GLN A 114 -3.31 -9.57 35.30
N GLN A 115 -2.67 -10.39 34.47
CA GLN A 115 -2.25 -11.75 34.83
C GLN A 115 -1.23 -11.78 35.98
N GLU A 116 -0.22 -10.91 35.97
CA GLU A 116 0.80 -10.88 37.04
C GLU A 116 0.22 -10.37 38.36
N ILE A 117 -0.81 -9.50 38.32
CA ILE A 117 -1.53 -9.09 39.53
C ILE A 117 -2.35 -10.24 40.10
N LEU A 118 -3.02 -11.01 39.25
CA LEU A 118 -3.72 -12.24 39.66
C LEU A 118 -2.80 -13.24 40.35
N LEU A 119 -1.57 -13.39 39.86
CA LEU A 119 -0.62 -14.37 40.38
C LEU A 119 0.06 -13.94 41.69
N HIS A 120 0.37 -12.66 41.86
CA HIS A 120 1.23 -12.20 42.96
C HIS A 120 0.62 -11.12 43.85
N GLY A 121 -0.46 -10.46 43.44
CA GLY A 121 -1.08 -9.33 44.16
C GLY A 121 -0.22 -8.07 44.30
N ASN A 122 1.08 -8.13 44.02
CA ASN A 122 2.03 -7.04 44.19
C ASN A 122 2.20 -6.22 42.90
N LYS A 123 1.62 -5.03 42.92
CA LYS A 123 1.64 -4.06 41.81
C LYS A 123 3.03 -3.72 41.26
N ALA A 124 4.00 -3.44 42.13
CA ALA A 124 5.34 -3.04 41.70
C ALA A 124 6.07 -4.20 41.01
N LYS A 125 5.96 -5.40 41.59
CA LYS A 125 6.50 -6.64 41.00
C LYS A 125 5.83 -6.96 39.67
N SER A 126 4.52 -6.76 39.55
CA SER A 126 3.78 -6.95 38.29
C SER A 126 4.22 -5.98 37.21
N LEU A 127 4.39 -4.68 37.51
CA LEU A 127 4.88 -3.68 36.55
C LEU A 127 6.32 -3.96 36.11
N GLN A 128 7.20 -4.29 37.05
CA GLN A 128 8.58 -4.69 36.75
C GLN A 128 8.61 -5.88 35.78
N ARG A 129 7.75 -6.89 36.02
CA ARG A 129 7.64 -8.06 35.15
C ARG A 129 7.02 -7.76 33.79
N VAL A 130 6.08 -6.83 33.68
CA VAL A 130 5.58 -6.41 32.37
C VAL A 130 6.73 -5.83 31.53
N ILE A 131 7.57 -4.98 32.13
CA ILE A 131 8.72 -4.38 31.45
C ILE A 131 9.79 -5.44 31.12
N SER A 132 10.21 -6.25 32.09
CA SER A 132 11.31 -7.20 31.89
C SER A 132 10.92 -8.46 31.11
N LYS A 133 9.68 -8.95 31.26
CA LYS A 133 9.22 -10.19 30.61
C LYS A 133 8.56 -9.95 29.26
N VAL A 134 7.69 -8.95 29.16
CA VAL A 134 6.92 -8.69 27.93
C VAL A 134 7.56 -7.63 27.06
N GLY A 135 8.31 -6.69 27.64
CA GLY A 135 9.03 -5.67 26.88
C GLY A 135 9.93 -6.25 25.79
N ASN A 136 10.68 -7.34 26.06
CA ASN A 136 11.55 -7.96 25.07
C ASN A 136 10.78 -8.65 23.94
N ALA A 137 9.71 -9.39 24.26
CA ALA A 137 8.88 -10.05 23.28
C ALA A 137 8.18 -9.01 22.38
N THR A 138 7.57 -7.99 22.98
CA THR A 138 6.88 -6.92 22.26
C THR A 138 7.85 -6.02 21.49
N LEU A 139 9.09 -5.84 21.95
CA LEU A 139 10.14 -5.14 21.19
C LEU A 139 10.44 -5.90 19.90
N MET A 140 10.66 -7.22 19.98
CA MET A 140 10.97 -8.04 18.80
C MET A 140 9.85 -7.99 17.77
N THR A 141 8.60 -8.02 18.23
CA THR A 141 7.46 -8.00 17.32
C THR A 141 7.29 -6.63 16.66
N ASN A 142 7.41 -5.54 17.43
CA ASN A 142 7.41 -4.19 16.86
C ASN A 142 8.60 -3.93 15.92
N LEU A 143 9.78 -4.50 16.21
CA LEU A 143 10.93 -4.43 15.31
C LEU A 143 10.67 -5.20 14.01
N THR A 144 10.03 -6.38 14.07
CA THR A 144 9.68 -7.12 12.86
C THR A 144 8.65 -6.39 12.01
N THR A 145 7.63 -5.78 12.64
CA THR A 145 6.66 -4.95 11.92
C THR A 145 7.34 -3.72 11.34
N ALA A 146 8.12 -2.99 12.13
CA ALA A 146 8.88 -1.84 11.65
C ALA A 146 9.83 -2.20 10.50
N ALA A 147 10.46 -3.37 10.53
CA ALA A 147 11.32 -3.83 9.45
C ALA A 147 10.53 -4.26 8.20
N GLY A 148 9.32 -4.81 8.37
CA GLY A 148 8.38 -5.05 7.28
C GLY A 148 8.04 -3.76 6.53
N PHE A 149 7.69 -2.68 7.24
CA PHE A 149 7.51 -1.35 6.65
C PHE A 149 8.83 -0.74 6.13
N GLY A 150 9.94 -1.00 6.82
CA GLY A 150 11.28 -0.52 6.47
C GLY A 150 11.80 -1.09 5.15
N THR A 151 11.24 -2.19 4.65
CA THR A 151 11.60 -2.73 3.32
C THR A 151 11.25 -1.79 2.18
N PHE A 152 10.24 -0.91 2.37
CA PHE A 152 9.89 0.11 1.38
C PHE A 152 10.97 1.18 1.22
N ILE A 153 11.88 1.34 2.18
CA ILE A 153 13.01 2.28 2.10
C ILE A 153 13.93 1.92 0.93
N PHE A 154 14.09 0.63 0.67
CA PHE A 154 14.93 0.12 -0.42
C PHE A 154 14.23 0.13 -1.78
N THR A 155 12.99 0.60 -1.85
CA THR A 155 12.31 0.80 -3.13
C THR A 155 12.78 2.10 -3.77
N ASN A 156 12.96 2.09 -5.09
CA ASN A 156 13.36 3.27 -5.87
C ASN A 156 12.16 4.22 -6.15
N SER A 157 11.34 4.48 -5.13
CA SER A 157 10.16 5.33 -5.23
C SER A 157 10.06 6.23 -4.03
N LYS A 158 10.19 7.54 -4.26
CA LYS A 158 10.14 8.56 -3.20
C LYS A 158 8.91 8.40 -2.30
N LEU A 159 7.73 8.19 -2.89
CA LEU A 159 6.47 8.01 -2.15
C LEU A 159 6.51 6.82 -1.19
N LEU A 160 7.10 5.70 -1.63
CA LEU A 160 7.21 4.47 -0.83
C LEU A 160 8.32 4.57 0.22
N THR A 161 9.45 5.19 -0.13
CA THR A 161 10.53 5.47 0.81
C THR A 161 10.04 6.36 1.95
N GLU A 162 9.35 7.46 1.65
CA GLU A 162 8.76 8.36 2.67
C GLU A 162 7.75 7.62 3.56
N PHE A 163 6.86 6.82 2.95
CA PHE A 163 5.91 5.99 3.68
C PHE A 163 6.61 4.98 4.61
N GLY A 164 7.61 4.27 4.11
CA GLY A 164 8.37 3.27 4.86
C GLY A 164 9.17 3.85 6.03
N ILE A 165 9.84 4.99 5.82
CA ILE A 165 10.58 5.70 6.87
C ILE A 165 9.64 6.13 7.99
N VAL A 166 8.56 6.83 7.65
CA VAL A 166 7.64 7.37 8.65
C VAL A 166 6.92 6.25 9.38
N ALA A 167 6.42 5.23 8.69
CA ALA A 167 5.73 4.11 9.33
C ALA A 167 6.66 3.33 10.27
N SER A 168 7.87 2.95 9.81
CA SER A 168 8.82 2.18 10.62
C SER A 168 9.26 2.94 11.89
N LEU A 169 9.58 4.23 11.79
CA LEU A 169 9.93 5.06 12.94
C LEU A 169 8.76 5.17 13.93
N ASN A 170 7.56 5.44 13.44
CA ASN A 170 6.39 5.60 14.32
C ASN A 170 5.99 4.30 15.02
N ILE A 171 6.20 3.12 14.41
CA ILE A 171 5.98 1.83 15.08
C ILE A 171 6.93 1.66 16.27
N VAL A 172 8.22 1.95 16.10
CA VAL A 172 9.21 1.87 17.19
C VAL A 172 8.90 2.89 18.28
N PHE A 173 8.54 4.12 17.89
CA PHE A 173 8.15 5.14 18.85
C PHE A 173 6.89 4.80 19.61
N LEU A 174 5.88 4.22 18.95
CA LEU A 174 4.65 3.76 19.57
C LEU A 174 4.92 2.67 20.60
N PHE A 175 5.83 1.73 20.31
CA PHE A 175 6.29 0.75 21.29
C PHE A 175 6.89 1.41 22.54
N ILE A 176 7.78 2.40 22.35
CA ILE A 176 8.39 3.15 23.46
C ILE A 176 7.30 3.87 24.27
N LEU A 177 6.34 4.51 23.60
CA LEU A 177 5.21 5.18 24.25
C LEU A 177 4.38 4.20 25.07
N CYS A 178 4.06 3.02 24.54
CA CYS A 178 3.36 1.96 25.27
C CYS A 178 4.13 1.54 26.53
N LEU A 179 5.44 1.28 26.41
CA LEU A 179 6.28 0.80 27.52
C LEU A 179 6.47 1.87 28.61
N VAL A 180 6.44 3.16 28.25
CA VAL A 180 6.59 4.26 29.21
C VAL A 180 5.25 4.64 29.84
N ILE A 181 4.24 4.94 29.01
CA ILE A 181 2.98 5.52 29.47
C ILE A 181 2.15 4.51 30.27
N ILE A 182 2.06 3.25 29.82
CA ILE A 182 1.20 2.25 30.48
C ILE A 182 1.68 2.01 31.93
N PRO A 183 2.97 1.68 32.20
CA PRO A 183 3.43 1.48 33.56
C PRO A 183 3.34 2.74 34.43
N ILE A 184 3.63 3.92 33.89
CA ILE A 184 3.50 5.19 34.62
C ILE A 184 2.05 5.36 35.10
N ILE A 185 1.07 5.26 34.20
CA ILE A 185 -0.33 5.48 34.57
C ILE A 185 -0.80 4.39 35.55
N TYR A 186 -0.49 3.11 35.29
CA TYR A 186 -0.86 2.05 36.21
C TYR A 186 -0.17 2.19 37.56
N SER A 187 1.04 2.77 37.65
CA SER A 187 1.73 3.05 38.92
C SER A 187 0.94 4.02 39.83
N TYR A 188 0.20 4.98 39.26
CA TYR A 188 -0.64 5.90 40.03
C TYR A 188 -2.07 5.41 40.27
N ILE A 189 -2.58 4.47 39.47
CA ILE A 189 -3.97 3.98 39.57
C ILE A 189 -4.07 2.77 40.52
N PRO A 190 -5.13 2.64 41.35
CA PRO A 190 -5.33 1.47 42.21
C PRO A 190 -5.45 0.15 41.42
N VAL A 191 -5.13 -0.96 42.08
CA VAL A 191 -5.15 -2.33 41.53
C VAL A 191 -6.49 -2.60 40.80
N PRO A 192 -6.48 -3.21 39.60
CA PRO A 192 -7.71 -3.51 38.86
C PRO A 192 -8.65 -4.40 39.67
N LYS A 193 -9.95 -4.03 39.73
CA LYS A 193 -11.02 -4.82 40.37
C LYS A 193 -11.23 -6.17 39.67
N GLU A 194 -11.67 -7.22 40.39
CA GLU A 194 -11.94 -8.58 39.89
C GLU A 194 -12.78 -8.64 38.59
N ARG A 195 -13.73 -7.72 38.42
CA ARG A 195 -14.57 -7.61 37.22
C ARG A 195 -13.79 -7.34 35.91
N HIS A 196 -12.56 -6.83 36.02
CA HIS A 196 -11.66 -6.62 34.88
C HIS A 196 -10.83 -7.87 34.52
N LEU A 197 -10.98 -8.95 35.28
CA LEU A 197 -10.26 -10.20 35.12
C LEU A 197 -11.19 -11.32 34.57
N GLU A 198 -12.52 -11.15 34.67
CA GLU A 198 -13.53 -12.06 34.13
C GLU A 198 -13.45 -12.32 32.62
N HIS A 199 -12.77 -11.47 31.83
CA HIS A 199 -12.64 -11.69 30.39
C HIS A 199 -11.72 -12.87 30.04
N LEU A 200 -10.86 -13.28 30.97
CA LEU A 200 -9.97 -14.44 30.84
C LEU A 200 -10.72 -15.77 31.00
N ASP A 201 -11.84 -15.79 31.75
CA ASP A 201 -12.63 -16.99 32.07
C ASP A 201 -13.93 -17.13 31.25
N LYS A 202 -14.08 -16.40 30.14
CA LYS A 202 -15.30 -16.47 29.32
C LYS A 202 -15.46 -17.85 28.66
N ASN A 203 -16.61 -18.49 28.92
CA ASN A 203 -17.00 -19.78 28.34
C ASN A 203 -16.86 -19.87 26.79
N TYR A 204 -17.13 -18.79 26.06
CA TYR A 204 -17.01 -18.79 24.58
C TYR A 204 -15.57 -18.86 24.09
N MET A 205 -14.63 -18.12 24.71
CA MET A 205 -13.21 -18.16 24.33
C MET A 205 -12.59 -19.50 24.67
N VAL A 206 -12.92 -20.04 25.84
CA VAL A 206 -12.53 -21.39 26.25
C VAL A 206 -13.10 -22.43 25.28
N SER A 207 -14.33 -22.26 24.80
CA SER A 207 -14.92 -23.16 23.79
C SER A 207 -14.23 -23.06 22.43
N PHE A 208 -13.88 -21.85 21.99
CA PHE A 208 -13.14 -21.64 20.74
C PHE A 208 -11.75 -22.28 20.78
N ILE A 209 -11.01 -22.09 21.87
CA ILE A 209 -9.71 -22.74 22.08
C ILE A 209 -9.86 -24.26 22.14
N LYS A 210 -10.85 -24.79 22.87
CA LYS A 210 -11.13 -26.22 22.91
C LYS A 210 -11.48 -26.78 21.52
N TRP A 211 -12.19 -26.01 20.70
CA TRP A 211 -12.47 -26.38 19.31
C TRP A 211 -11.18 -26.44 18.47
N ILE A 212 -10.29 -25.46 18.61
CA ILE A 212 -8.96 -25.49 17.97
C ILE A 212 -8.15 -26.72 18.43
N GLU A 213 -8.06 -26.95 19.75
CA GLU A 213 -7.35 -28.10 20.32
C GLU A 213 -7.89 -29.43 19.79
N ASN A 214 -9.22 -29.61 19.78
CA ASN A 214 -9.85 -30.84 19.26
C ASN A 214 -9.61 -31.00 17.77
N THR A 215 -9.64 -29.91 17.00
CA THR A 215 -9.38 -29.91 15.56
C THR A 215 -7.95 -30.37 15.27
N ILE A 216 -6.96 -29.78 15.96
CA ILE A 216 -5.55 -30.15 15.83
C ILE A 216 -5.28 -31.58 16.33
N LYS A 217 -6.01 -32.05 17.35
CA LYS A 217 -5.82 -33.39 17.91
C LYS A 217 -6.33 -34.48 16.98
N ASN A 218 -7.49 -34.29 16.38
CA ASN A 218 -8.22 -35.36 15.67
C ASN A 218 -8.16 -35.25 14.14
N TYR A 219 -7.88 -34.07 13.56
CA TYR A 219 -8.05 -33.82 12.12
C TYR A 219 -6.80 -33.25 11.42
N ARG A 220 -5.59 -33.65 11.83
CA ARG A 220 -4.32 -33.11 11.26
C ARG A 220 -4.18 -33.31 9.76
N ILE A 221 -4.56 -34.48 9.25
CA ILE A 221 -4.50 -34.77 7.81
C ILE A 221 -5.44 -33.83 7.06
N THR A 222 -6.66 -33.64 7.57
CA THR A 222 -7.63 -32.70 6.99
C THR A 222 -7.10 -31.27 6.98
N ILE A 223 -6.45 -30.81 8.07
CA ILE A 223 -5.83 -29.47 8.13
C ILE A 223 -4.81 -29.29 6.98
N TYR A 224 -3.91 -30.26 6.78
CA TYR A 224 -2.91 -30.17 5.71
C TYR A 224 -3.53 -30.27 4.32
N SER A 225 -4.50 -31.16 4.11
CA SER A 225 -5.23 -31.25 2.85
C SER A 225 -5.96 -29.95 2.51
N THR A 226 -6.63 -29.33 3.50
CA THR A 226 -7.29 -28.03 3.32
C THR A 226 -6.28 -26.92 3.04
N ALA A 227 -5.15 -26.87 3.74
CA ALA A 227 -4.10 -25.89 3.48
C ALA A 227 -3.53 -26.01 2.06
N ILE A 228 -3.29 -27.24 1.58
CA ILE A 228 -2.82 -27.50 0.20
C ILE A 228 -3.88 -27.09 -0.82
N LEU A 229 -5.16 -27.39 -0.57
CA LEU A 229 -6.25 -26.96 -1.45
C LEU A 229 -6.36 -25.43 -1.54
N ILE A 230 -6.24 -24.73 -0.41
CA ILE A 230 -6.22 -23.26 -0.36
C ILE A 230 -5.02 -22.72 -1.14
N LEU A 231 -3.85 -23.35 -1.00
CA LEU A 231 -2.65 -22.97 -1.73
C LEU A 231 -2.82 -23.15 -3.25
N ILE A 232 -3.38 -24.28 -3.70
CA ILE A 232 -3.67 -24.52 -5.13
C ILE A 232 -4.67 -23.49 -5.65
N PHE A 233 -5.77 -23.26 -4.92
CA PHE A 233 -6.77 -22.28 -5.30
C PHE A 233 -6.19 -20.86 -5.37
N GLY A 234 -5.34 -20.50 -4.40
CA GLY A 234 -4.62 -19.23 -4.40
C GLY A 234 -3.70 -19.07 -5.61
N ILE A 235 -2.93 -20.10 -5.95
CA ILE A 235 -2.06 -20.10 -7.14
C ILE A 235 -2.86 -19.94 -8.44
N ILE A 236 -4.01 -20.62 -8.57
CA ILE A 236 -4.90 -20.47 -9.73
C ILE A 236 -5.38 -19.01 -9.85
N GLY A 237 -5.78 -18.40 -8.74
CA GLY A 237 -6.19 -17.00 -8.74
C GLY A 237 -5.04 -16.04 -9.07
N ILE A 238 -3.81 -16.32 -8.64
CA ILE A 238 -2.63 -15.50 -8.97
C ILE A 238 -2.45 -15.34 -10.49
N TYR A 239 -2.66 -16.40 -11.27
CA TYR A 239 -2.56 -16.33 -12.74
C TYR A 239 -3.66 -15.47 -13.41
N GLN A 240 -4.73 -15.12 -12.69
CA GLN A 240 -5.81 -14.27 -13.19
C GLN A 240 -5.64 -12.79 -12.82
N ILE A 241 -4.62 -12.46 -12.02
CA ILE A 241 -4.36 -11.08 -11.61
C ILE A 241 -3.90 -10.25 -12.80
N LYS A 242 -4.46 -9.04 -12.93
CA LYS A 242 -4.03 -8.02 -13.89
C LYS A 242 -3.23 -6.93 -13.20
N VAL A 243 -2.27 -6.35 -13.90
CA VAL A 243 -1.57 -5.16 -13.44
C VAL A 243 -2.31 -3.93 -13.96
N SER A 244 -2.59 -2.97 -13.08
CA SER A 244 -3.22 -1.71 -13.46
C SER A 244 -2.37 -0.51 -13.05
N GLY A 245 -2.11 0.33 -14.04
CA GLY A 245 -1.55 1.67 -13.93
C GLY A 245 -2.57 2.71 -14.36
N SER A 246 -3.84 2.57 -13.98
CA SER A 246 -4.82 3.64 -14.17
C SER A 246 -4.82 4.60 -12.98
N ILE A 247 -4.67 5.90 -13.23
CA ILE A 247 -4.84 6.95 -12.19
C ILE A 247 -6.33 7.11 -11.88
N ILE A 248 -7.20 6.89 -12.87
CA ILE A 248 -8.64 7.12 -12.80
C ILE A 248 -9.33 6.03 -11.96
N GLU A 249 -8.84 4.80 -12.00
CA GLU A 249 -9.43 3.66 -11.27
C GLU A 249 -9.55 3.86 -9.76
N ASP A 250 -8.57 4.55 -9.16
CA ASP A 250 -8.57 4.83 -7.72
C ASP A 250 -9.36 6.08 -7.34
N MET A 251 -9.74 6.91 -8.31
CA MET A 251 -10.46 8.14 -8.02
C MET A 251 -11.86 7.85 -7.44
N PRO A 252 -12.38 8.74 -6.59
CA PRO A 252 -13.73 8.68 -6.07
C PRO A 252 -14.81 8.63 -7.16
N LYS A 253 -15.27 7.43 -7.52
CA LYS A 253 -16.20 7.20 -8.65
C LYS A 253 -17.56 7.88 -8.52
N LYS A 254 -17.94 8.28 -7.29
CA LYS A 254 -19.22 8.95 -6.99
C LYS A 254 -19.19 10.47 -7.13
N THR A 255 -18.02 11.06 -7.41
CA THR A 255 -17.86 12.52 -7.46
C THR A 255 -18.20 13.12 -8.83
N PRO A 256 -18.61 14.40 -8.91
CA PRO A 256 -18.90 15.07 -10.18
C PRO A 256 -17.70 15.10 -11.14
N PHE A 257 -16.50 15.40 -10.62
CA PHE A 257 -15.30 15.50 -11.46
C PHE A 257 -14.92 14.16 -12.12
N PHE A 258 -15.26 13.02 -11.52
CA PHE A 258 -15.04 11.71 -12.15
C PHE A 258 -15.91 11.53 -13.39
N LYS A 259 -17.15 12.01 -13.36
CA LYS A 259 -18.04 12.00 -14.53
C LYS A 259 -17.51 12.88 -15.65
N ASP A 260 -17.00 14.06 -15.30
CA ASP A 260 -16.39 14.97 -16.28
C ASP A 260 -15.19 14.32 -16.96
N ILE A 261 -14.31 13.63 -16.21
CA ILE A 261 -13.17 12.90 -16.79
C ILE A 261 -13.65 11.86 -17.82
N LEU A 262 -14.68 11.06 -17.47
CA LEU A 262 -15.25 10.06 -18.38
C LEU A 262 -15.91 10.69 -19.61
N PHE A 263 -16.56 11.85 -19.45
CA PHE A 263 -17.10 12.61 -20.57
C PHE A 263 -15.99 13.00 -21.55
N PHE A 264 -14.90 13.62 -21.05
CA PHE A 264 -13.77 14.00 -21.90
C PHE A 264 -13.08 12.80 -22.56
N GLU A 265 -12.96 11.68 -21.85
CA GLU A 265 -12.36 10.47 -22.42
C GLU A 265 -13.18 9.89 -23.59
N ASN A 266 -14.50 9.88 -23.46
CA ASN A 266 -15.40 9.34 -24.47
C ASN A 266 -15.55 10.27 -25.68
N GLU A 267 -15.69 11.58 -25.45
CA GLU A 267 -15.95 12.57 -26.51
C GLU A 267 -14.67 13.03 -27.23
N PHE A 268 -13.51 13.06 -26.55
CA PHE A 268 -12.25 13.57 -27.12
C PHE A 268 -11.20 12.47 -27.38
N ASN A 269 -11.60 11.20 -27.29
CA ASN A 269 -10.75 10.03 -27.51
C ASN A 269 -9.48 9.97 -26.62
N GLY A 270 -9.53 10.52 -25.41
CA GLY A 270 -8.44 10.38 -24.45
C GLY A 270 -8.32 11.56 -23.49
N VAL A 271 -7.72 11.30 -22.34
CA VAL A 271 -7.50 12.31 -21.27
C VAL A 271 -6.06 12.36 -20.78
N MET A 272 -5.23 11.37 -21.14
CA MET A 272 -3.84 11.30 -20.70
C MET A 272 -2.89 11.74 -21.81
N PRO A 273 -2.11 12.81 -21.63
CA PRO A 273 -1.23 13.31 -22.67
C PRO A 273 -0.07 12.34 -22.93
N LEU A 274 0.14 12.05 -24.21
CA LEU A 274 1.27 11.35 -24.81
C LEU A 274 2.01 12.32 -25.72
N GLU A 275 3.33 12.39 -25.56
CA GLU A 275 4.16 13.41 -26.18
C GLU A 275 5.26 12.74 -27.00
N ILE A 276 5.44 13.18 -28.24
CA ILE A 276 6.50 12.70 -29.12
C ILE A 276 7.42 13.88 -29.41
N MET A 277 8.64 13.79 -28.90
CA MET A 277 9.68 14.79 -29.13
C MET A 277 10.60 14.34 -30.26
N ILE A 278 10.68 15.14 -31.32
CA ILE A 278 11.42 14.84 -32.55
C ILE A 278 12.60 15.79 -32.65
N ASP A 279 13.80 15.27 -32.43
CA ASP A 279 15.07 15.97 -32.64
C ASP A 279 15.53 15.80 -34.10
N THR A 280 15.69 16.91 -34.79
CA THR A 280 16.16 16.95 -36.19
C THR A 280 17.68 16.94 -36.33
N LYS A 281 18.43 16.91 -35.22
CA LYS A 281 19.91 16.99 -35.10
C LYS A 281 20.53 18.24 -35.76
N LYS A 282 19.71 19.18 -36.24
CA LYS A 282 20.14 20.38 -36.94
C LYS A 282 19.29 21.58 -36.50
N PRO A 283 19.90 22.73 -36.22
CA PRO A 283 19.15 23.94 -35.89
C PRO A 283 18.23 24.32 -37.06
N LYS A 284 17.01 24.78 -36.73
CA LYS A 284 15.95 25.09 -37.69
C LYS A 284 15.51 23.92 -38.58
N GLY A 285 15.81 22.67 -38.19
CA GLY A 285 15.42 21.48 -38.93
C GLY A 285 13.91 21.26 -38.98
N VAL A 286 13.17 21.72 -37.96
CA VAL A 286 11.71 21.48 -37.83
C VAL A 286 10.91 22.07 -38.99
N PHE A 287 11.28 23.24 -39.50
CA PHE A 287 10.55 23.94 -40.56
C PHE A 287 10.87 23.46 -41.97
N ARG A 288 11.72 22.44 -42.13
CA ARG A 288 12.00 21.88 -43.46
C ARG A 288 10.77 21.11 -43.94
N SER A 289 10.32 21.34 -45.16
CA SER A 289 9.23 20.58 -45.79
C SER A 289 9.36 19.05 -45.60
N THR A 290 10.57 18.48 -45.76
CA THR A 290 10.80 17.05 -45.54
C THR A 290 10.50 16.57 -44.11
N THR A 291 10.71 17.42 -43.11
CA THR A 291 10.43 17.10 -41.70
C THR A 291 8.95 17.30 -41.40
N LEU A 292 8.35 18.39 -41.89
CA LEU A 292 6.91 18.65 -41.75
C LEU A 292 6.06 17.52 -42.37
N LYS A 293 6.40 17.05 -43.56
CA LYS A 293 5.71 15.90 -44.21
C LYS A 293 5.85 14.59 -43.42
N LYS A 294 7.00 14.37 -42.77
CA LYS A 294 7.20 13.20 -41.90
C LYS A 294 6.37 13.31 -40.62
N ILE A 295 6.28 14.51 -40.03
CA ILE A 295 5.43 14.76 -38.87
C ILE A 295 3.94 14.60 -39.26
N GLU A 296 3.53 15.09 -40.42
CA GLU A 296 2.17 14.89 -40.95
C GLU A 296 1.85 13.41 -41.13
N LYS A 297 2.76 12.63 -41.74
CA LYS A 297 2.60 11.18 -41.85
C LYS A 297 2.48 10.52 -40.48
N LEU A 298 3.27 10.94 -39.50
CA LEU A 298 3.13 10.44 -38.12
C LEU A 298 1.76 10.80 -37.52
N GLN A 299 1.20 11.97 -37.85
CA GLN A 299 -0.13 12.35 -37.38
C GLN A 299 -1.23 11.45 -37.97
N GLU A 300 -1.18 11.18 -39.27
CA GLU A 300 -2.11 10.25 -39.94
C GLU A 300 -2.05 8.85 -39.31
N GLU A 301 -0.83 8.38 -39.06
CA GLU A 301 -0.56 7.07 -38.47
C GLU A 301 -1.01 6.96 -37.00
N ILE A 302 -1.08 8.08 -36.27
CA ILE A 302 -1.68 8.20 -34.92
C ILE A 302 -3.21 8.21 -35.01
N GLU A 303 -3.79 8.91 -35.99
CA GLU A 303 -5.25 8.98 -36.20
C GLU A 303 -5.86 7.61 -36.56
N GLU A 304 -5.07 6.70 -37.14
CA GLU A 304 -5.48 5.30 -37.37
C GLU A 304 -5.62 4.46 -36.09
N ILE A 305 -5.11 4.94 -34.95
CA ILE A 305 -5.17 4.23 -33.67
C ILE A 305 -6.40 4.73 -32.90
N PRO A 306 -7.48 3.93 -32.77
CA PRO A 306 -8.75 4.38 -32.20
C PRO A 306 -8.67 4.93 -30.77
N GLU A 307 -7.70 4.45 -30.00
CA GLU A 307 -7.48 4.80 -28.59
C GLU A 307 -6.66 6.08 -28.38
N LEU A 308 -6.16 6.68 -29.47
CA LEU A 308 -5.47 7.96 -29.45
C LEU A 308 -6.36 9.07 -30.00
N SER A 309 -6.23 10.26 -29.41
CA SER A 309 -6.89 11.47 -29.89
C SER A 309 -6.16 12.03 -31.11
N LYS A 310 -6.86 12.92 -31.84
CA LYS A 310 -6.25 13.69 -32.92
C LYS A 310 -4.99 14.42 -32.44
N PRO A 311 -3.83 14.20 -33.08
CA PRO A 311 -2.57 14.79 -32.63
C PRO A 311 -2.46 16.27 -33.02
N VAL A 312 -1.83 17.06 -32.16
CA VAL A 312 -1.54 18.48 -32.37
C VAL A 312 -0.03 18.68 -32.44
N SER A 313 0.43 19.40 -33.46
CA SER A 313 1.85 19.71 -33.67
C SER A 313 2.06 21.00 -34.46
N ILE A 314 3.33 21.30 -34.75
CA ILE A 314 3.71 22.41 -35.64
C ILE A 314 3.08 22.30 -37.04
N VAL A 315 2.75 21.10 -37.51
CA VAL A 315 2.09 20.88 -38.81
C VAL A 315 0.72 21.55 -38.82
N ASN A 316 -0.07 21.41 -37.75
CA ASN A 316 -1.39 22.06 -37.66
C ASN A 316 -1.28 23.59 -37.73
N LEU A 317 -0.24 24.16 -37.11
CA LEU A 317 0.02 25.60 -37.15
C LEU A 317 0.40 26.06 -38.57
N VAL A 318 1.22 25.30 -39.28
CA VAL A 318 1.60 25.62 -40.67
C VAL A 318 0.41 25.50 -41.62
N LYS A 319 -0.41 24.45 -41.50
CA LYS A 319 -1.65 24.28 -42.27
C LYS A 319 -2.63 25.43 -42.02
N TYR A 320 -2.84 25.77 -40.74
CA TYR A 320 -3.70 26.89 -40.34
C TYR A 320 -3.19 28.24 -40.86
N ALA A 321 -1.87 28.45 -40.86
CA ALA A 321 -1.27 29.65 -41.41
C ALA A 321 -1.48 29.77 -42.94
N LYS A 322 -1.38 28.65 -43.68
CA LYS A 322 -1.72 28.62 -45.11
C LYS A 322 -3.20 28.93 -45.33
N GLN A 323 -4.10 28.25 -44.63
CA GLN A 323 -5.54 28.53 -44.69
C GLN A 323 -5.85 30.01 -44.42
N THR A 324 -5.26 30.59 -43.39
CA THR A 324 -5.46 32.00 -43.03
C THR A 324 -4.96 32.94 -44.12
N TYR A 325 -3.80 32.63 -44.73
CA TYR A 325 -3.26 33.40 -45.85
C TYR A 325 -4.20 33.42 -47.06
N TYR A 326 -4.91 32.31 -47.30
CA TYR A 326 -5.95 32.19 -48.33
C TYR A 326 -7.35 32.56 -47.80
N ASN A 327 -7.44 33.61 -46.97
CA ASN A 327 -8.69 34.16 -46.44
C ASN A 327 -9.59 33.15 -45.69
N GLY A 328 -9.00 32.14 -45.07
CA GLY A 328 -9.72 31.16 -44.26
C GLY A 328 -10.33 29.99 -45.04
N ASN A 329 -10.09 29.88 -46.35
CA ASN A 329 -10.69 28.83 -47.17
C ASN A 329 -10.28 27.41 -46.67
N PRO A 330 -11.25 26.56 -46.23
CA PRO A 330 -10.99 25.21 -45.71
C PRO A 330 -10.19 24.30 -46.65
N ASP A 331 -10.30 24.46 -47.96
CA ASP A 331 -9.59 23.64 -48.95
C ASP A 331 -8.07 23.80 -48.89
N TYR A 332 -7.58 24.89 -48.28
CA TYR A 332 -6.16 25.19 -48.13
C TYR A 332 -5.58 24.76 -46.77
N TYR A 333 -6.29 23.94 -45.99
CA TYR A 333 -5.76 23.31 -44.77
C TYR A 333 -4.82 22.13 -45.09
N GLU A 334 -3.74 22.43 -45.80
CA GLU A 334 -2.73 21.48 -46.24
C GLU A 334 -1.31 22.06 -46.04
N LEU A 335 -0.28 21.22 -46.13
CA LEU A 335 1.08 21.74 -46.11
C LEU A 335 1.38 22.55 -47.40
N PRO A 336 2.36 23.48 -47.36
CA PRO A 336 2.82 24.18 -48.56
C PRO A 336 3.36 23.20 -49.62
N ASN A 337 2.85 23.33 -50.85
CA ASN A 337 3.19 22.40 -51.95
C ASN A 337 4.35 22.91 -52.82
N SER A 338 4.62 24.21 -52.81
CA SER A 338 5.72 24.84 -53.55
C SER A 338 6.72 25.55 -52.62
N LYS A 339 7.98 25.69 -53.07
CA LYS A 339 9.02 26.46 -52.33
C LYS A 339 8.63 27.94 -52.14
N LEU A 340 7.85 28.50 -53.06
CA LEU A 340 7.33 29.86 -52.96
C LEU A 340 6.30 29.96 -51.83
N GLU A 341 5.38 28.98 -51.76
CA GLU A 341 4.42 28.85 -50.65
C GLU A 341 5.11 28.70 -49.30
N GLU A 342 6.12 27.85 -49.23
CA GLU A 342 6.90 27.64 -48.01
C GLU A 342 7.53 28.97 -47.53
N GLY A 343 8.07 29.77 -48.45
CA GLY A 343 8.67 31.07 -48.15
C GLY A 343 7.71 32.06 -47.48
N PHE A 344 6.52 32.28 -48.05
CA PHE A 344 5.58 33.26 -47.49
C PHE A 344 4.83 32.73 -46.26
N VAL A 345 4.45 31.44 -46.22
CA VAL A 345 3.75 30.86 -45.06
C VAL A 345 4.67 30.85 -43.84
N LEU A 346 5.94 30.45 -44.00
CA LEU A 346 6.90 30.49 -42.89
C LEU A 346 7.21 31.91 -42.43
N SER A 347 7.23 32.87 -43.35
CA SER A 347 7.38 34.29 -43.02
C SER A 347 6.17 34.82 -42.25
N TYR A 348 4.96 34.44 -42.67
CA TYR A 348 3.72 34.79 -42.00
C TYR A 348 3.66 34.21 -40.58
N VAL A 349 4.00 32.93 -40.42
CA VAL A 349 4.15 32.26 -39.12
C VAL A 349 5.17 32.99 -38.26
N LYS A 350 6.34 33.33 -38.79
CA LYS A 350 7.39 34.03 -38.02
C LYS A 350 6.94 35.43 -37.59
N ASN A 351 6.27 36.18 -38.47
CA ASN A 351 5.89 37.57 -38.25
C ASN A 351 4.65 37.72 -37.36
N SER A 352 3.64 36.85 -37.51
CA SER A 352 2.45 36.84 -36.66
C SER A 352 2.78 36.50 -35.20
N ILE A 353 3.78 35.63 -35.02
CA ILE A 353 4.25 35.18 -33.70
C ILE A 353 5.18 36.21 -33.04
N GLN A 354 5.89 37.03 -33.81
CA GLN A 354 6.72 38.10 -33.26
C GLN A 354 5.90 39.30 -32.75
N LYS A 355 4.69 39.52 -33.27
CA LYS A 355 3.82 40.64 -32.89
C LYS A 355 2.89 40.35 -31.72
N ASN A 356 2.50 39.09 -31.49
CA ASN A 356 1.67 38.70 -30.36
C ASN A 356 2.56 38.21 -29.20
N SER A 357 2.43 38.84 -28.03
CA SER A 357 3.17 38.56 -26.79
C SER A 357 2.99 37.13 -26.25
N SER A 358 2.11 36.33 -26.86
CA SER A 358 1.90 34.92 -26.57
C SER A 358 2.68 34.05 -27.56
N ASN A 359 3.85 33.59 -27.12
CA ASN A 359 4.78 32.66 -27.78
C ASN A 359 4.15 31.29 -28.15
N GLN A 360 3.14 31.25 -29.01
CA GLN A 360 2.44 30.01 -29.42
C GLN A 360 3.36 29.02 -30.15
N LEU A 361 4.41 29.48 -30.83
CA LEU A 361 5.40 28.61 -31.48
C LEU A 361 6.20 27.78 -30.45
N ASN A 362 6.47 28.35 -29.27
CA ASN A 362 7.30 27.72 -28.25
C ASN A 362 6.62 26.51 -27.61
N SER A 363 5.31 26.36 -27.79
CA SER A 363 4.55 25.17 -27.39
C SER A 363 4.85 23.97 -28.28
N TYR A 364 5.30 24.19 -29.52
CA TYR A 364 5.49 23.15 -30.55
C TYR A 364 6.93 22.96 -31.00
N ALA A 365 7.77 23.98 -30.88
CA ALA A 365 9.19 23.92 -31.24
C ALA A 365 10.05 24.64 -30.21
N ASP A 366 11.26 24.15 -29.99
CA ASP A 366 12.22 24.80 -29.10
C ASP A 366 12.78 26.10 -29.69
N SER A 367 13.53 26.86 -28.88
CA SER A 367 14.13 28.14 -29.30
C SER A 367 15.10 27.99 -30.48
N THR A 368 15.79 26.85 -30.61
CA THR A 368 16.69 26.57 -31.74
C THR A 368 15.95 26.03 -32.97
N LYS A 369 14.67 25.70 -32.83
CA LYS A 369 13.81 25.10 -33.86
C LYS A 369 14.38 23.77 -34.39
N GLN A 370 15.08 23.05 -33.53
CA GLN A 370 15.65 21.73 -33.77
C GLN A 370 14.72 20.62 -33.28
N TYR A 371 14.01 20.86 -32.17
CA TYR A 371 13.08 19.93 -31.56
C TYR A 371 11.65 20.31 -31.94
N ALA A 372 10.88 19.35 -32.43
CA ALA A 372 9.43 19.46 -32.59
C ALA A 372 8.72 18.62 -31.53
N ARG A 373 7.59 19.11 -31.04
CA ARG A 373 6.68 18.41 -30.15
C ARG A 373 5.39 18.05 -30.89
N VAL A 374 5.01 16.78 -30.81
CA VAL A 374 3.70 16.28 -31.23
C VAL A 374 2.98 15.79 -29.98
N THR A 375 1.80 16.32 -29.72
CA THR A 375 0.98 15.96 -28.57
C THR A 375 -0.25 15.20 -29.04
N THR A 376 -0.52 14.05 -28.44
CA THR A 376 -1.79 13.31 -28.57
C THR A 376 -2.26 12.93 -27.16
N PHE A 377 -3.51 12.51 -27.03
CA PHE A 377 -4.06 12.00 -25.77
C PHE A 377 -4.42 10.53 -25.94
N MET A 378 -4.20 9.75 -24.90
CA MET A 378 -4.52 8.33 -24.86
C MET A 378 -5.68 8.09 -23.89
N LYS A 379 -6.57 7.16 -24.24
CA LYS A 379 -7.58 6.62 -23.33
C LYS A 379 -6.93 5.77 -22.23
N ASP A 380 -7.56 5.74 -21.06
CA ASP A 380 -7.15 4.89 -19.95
C ASP A 380 -7.69 3.46 -20.11
N ILE A 381 -7.00 2.67 -20.93
CA ILE A 381 -7.42 1.31 -21.31
C ILE A 381 -6.64 0.20 -20.59
N GLY A 382 -5.90 0.55 -19.53
CA GLY A 382 -5.03 -0.34 -18.77
C GLY A 382 -3.63 -0.53 -19.36
N THR A 383 -2.68 -0.87 -18.50
CA THR A 383 -1.23 -0.88 -18.76
C THR A 383 -0.84 -1.77 -19.95
N ASP A 384 -1.30 -3.04 -19.95
CA ASP A 384 -0.93 -4.01 -21.00
C ASP A 384 -1.35 -3.57 -22.42
N LYS A 385 -2.47 -2.85 -22.55
CA LYS A 385 -2.94 -2.34 -23.85
C LYS A 385 -2.19 -1.07 -24.25
N MET A 386 -1.90 -0.20 -23.28
CA MET A 386 -1.07 0.99 -23.51
C MET A 386 0.32 0.60 -24.00
N GLU A 387 0.93 -0.42 -23.41
CA GLU A 387 2.23 -0.95 -23.83
C GLU A 387 2.19 -1.43 -25.29
N LYS A 388 1.14 -2.15 -25.71
CA LYS A 388 0.98 -2.55 -27.12
C LYS A 388 0.80 -1.38 -28.08
N ILE A 389 0.08 -0.33 -27.66
CA ILE A 389 -0.07 0.89 -28.46
C ILE A 389 1.28 1.60 -28.58
N GLU A 390 2.04 1.67 -27.49
CA GLU A 390 3.38 2.23 -27.45
C GLU A 390 4.33 1.48 -28.39
N GLU A 391 4.38 0.16 -28.32
CA GLU A 391 5.18 -0.68 -29.22
C GLU A 391 4.83 -0.41 -30.69
N ARG A 392 3.53 -0.43 -31.03
CA ARG A 392 3.05 -0.13 -32.39
C ARG A 392 3.45 1.28 -32.83
N LEU A 393 3.36 2.27 -31.93
CA LEU A 393 3.74 3.64 -32.22
C LEU A 393 5.26 3.78 -32.41
N GLN A 394 6.07 3.11 -31.59
CA GLN A 394 7.53 3.07 -31.75
C GLN A 394 7.94 2.45 -33.07
N GLU A 395 7.29 1.36 -33.50
CA GLU A 395 7.53 0.75 -34.81
C GLU A 395 7.20 1.72 -35.96
N LYS A 396 6.05 2.39 -35.90
CA LYS A 396 5.64 3.41 -36.90
C LYS A 396 6.63 4.59 -36.91
N ILE A 397 7.04 5.08 -35.73
CA ILE A 397 8.04 6.15 -35.58
C ILE A 397 9.38 5.74 -36.21
N ALA A 398 9.87 4.53 -35.94
CA ALA A 398 11.14 4.04 -36.47
C ALA A 398 11.14 3.96 -38.01
N LYS A 399 9.99 3.62 -38.62
CA LYS A 399 9.81 3.61 -40.09
C LYS A 399 9.84 5.01 -40.69
N ILE A 400 9.24 6.00 -40.01
CA ILE A 400 9.12 7.37 -40.52
C ILE A 400 10.42 8.17 -40.29
N PHE A 401 11.06 7.97 -39.15
CA PHE A 401 12.22 8.73 -38.67
C PHE A 401 13.47 7.84 -38.53
N PRO A 402 14.34 7.78 -39.57
CA PRO A 402 15.57 7.00 -39.50
C PRO A 402 16.53 7.57 -38.44
N LYS A 403 17.07 6.68 -37.58
CA LYS A 403 17.90 7.01 -36.40
C LYS A 403 19.16 7.81 -36.74
N ASP A 404 19.67 7.68 -37.96
CA ASP A 404 20.88 8.40 -38.42
C ASP A 404 20.61 9.91 -38.47
N ARG A 405 19.39 10.30 -38.88
CA ARG A 405 19.02 11.69 -39.13
C ARG A 405 18.14 12.32 -38.06
N TYR A 406 17.43 11.52 -37.29
CA TYR A 406 16.50 11.98 -36.26
C TYR A 406 16.73 11.22 -34.96
N ASN A 407 16.46 11.87 -33.83
CA ASN A 407 16.29 11.17 -32.55
C ASN A 407 14.86 11.45 -32.07
N VAL A 408 14.08 10.41 -31.82
CA VAL A 408 12.68 10.55 -31.43
C VAL A 408 12.48 9.94 -30.07
N ILE A 409 11.92 10.71 -29.14
CA ILE A 409 11.68 10.32 -27.76
C ILE A 409 10.18 10.35 -27.51
N LEU A 410 9.63 9.21 -27.11
CA LEU A 410 8.27 9.11 -26.61
C LEU A 410 8.27 9.44 -25.11
N THR A 411 7.35 10.30 -24.69
CA THR A 411 7.21 10.76 -23.32
C THR A 411 5.76 11.20 -23.06
N GLY A 412 5.52 11.98 -22.02
CA GLY A 412 4.18 12.39 -21.60
C GLY A 412 3.70 11.57 -20.41
N LYS A 413 2.61 12.04 -19.79
CA LYS A 413 2.13 11.46 -18.52
C LYS A 413 1.66 10.02 -18.70
N ALA A 414 1.00 9.71 -19.82
CA ALA A 414 0.51 8.36 -20.07
C ALA A 414 1.66 7.35 -20.13
N PHE A 415 2.71 7.68 -20.89
CA PHE A 415 3.92 6.87 -21.04
C PHE A 415 4.71 6.72 -19.74
N VAL A 416 5.00 7.84 -19.06
CA VAL A 416 5.79 7.80 -17.81
C VAL A 416 5.04 7.07 -16.70
N PHE A 417 3.71 7.17 -16.66
CA PHE A 417 2.90 6.47 -15.66
C PHE A 417 2.83 4.96 -15.91
N GLU A 418 2.72 4.54 -17.17
CA GLU A 418 2.77 3.13 -17.59
C GLU A 418 4.12 2.50 -17.21
N LYS A 419 5.25 3.04 -17.70
CA LYS A 419 6.60 2.56 -17.34
C LYS A 419 6.88 2.66 -15.84
N GLY A 420 6.44 3.74 -15.21
CA GLY A 420 6.56 3.93 -13.77
C GLY A 420 5.79 2.87 -12.98
N THR A 421 4.61 2.46 -13.44
CA THR A 421 3.81 1.42 -12.77
C THR A 421 4.49 0.06 -12.89
N HIS A 422 4.95 -0.33 -14.07
CA HIS A 422 5.71 -1.59 -14.25
C HIS A 422 6.94 -1.63 -13.35
N TYR A 423 7.71 -0.54 -13.36
CA TYR A 423 8.88 -0.38 -12.50
C TYR A 423 8.52 -0.51 -11.01
N LEU A 424 7.46 0.15 -10.56
CA LEU A 424 7.02 0.08 -9.17
C LEU A 424 6.61 -1.34 -8.78
N VAL A 425 5.83 -2.03 -9.62
CA VAL A 425 5.36 -3.39 -9.34
C VAL A 425 6.55 -4.35 -9.21
N GLU A 426 7.52 -4.29 -10.12
CA GLU A 426 8.73 -5.12 -10.06
C GLU A 426 9.55 -4.85 -8.78
N ASN A 427 9.80 -3.57 -8.45
CA ASN A 427 10.51 -3.19 -7.23
C ASN A 427 9.77 -3.62 -5.96
N LEU A 428 8.44 -3.64 -5.97
CA LEU A 428 7.61 -4.04 -4.84
C LEU A 428 7.58 -5.56 -4.64
N VAL A 429 7.70 -6.35 -5.71
CA VAL A 429 7.93 -7.79 -5.59
C VAL A 429 9.30 -8.06 -4.96
N TYR A 430 10.34 -7.33 -5.38
CA TYR A 430 11.66 -7.42 -4.75
C TYR A 430 11.65 -6.98 -3.28
N SER A 431 10.90 -5.93 -2.92
CA SER A 431 10.78 -5.51 -1.52
C SER A 431 10.06 -6.57 -0.68
N LEU A 432 9.04 -7.24 -1.20
CA LEU A 432 8.37 -8.34 -0.51
C LEU A 432 9.32 -9.53 -0.28
N LEU A 433 10.08 -9.93 -1.30
CA LEU A 433 11.09 -10.98 -1.16
C LEU A 433 12.16 -10.60 -0.13
N PHE A 434 12.59 -9.32 -0.14
CA PHE A 434 13.51 -8.79 0.85
C PHE A 434 12.90 -8.78 2.26
N ALA A 435 11.62 -8.47 2.42
CA ALA A 435 10.91 -8.54 3.70
C ALA A 435 10.85 -9.98 4.23
N ILE A 436 10.53 -10.95 3.37
CA ILE A 436 10.55 -12.37 3.70
C ILE A 436 11.96 -12.80 4.13
N LEU A 437 12.99 -12.41 3.39
CA LEU A 437 14.37 -12.71 3.73
C LEU A 437 14.77 -12.10 5.09
N LEU A 438 14.49 -10.82 5.30
CA LEU A 438 14.86 -10.11 6.52
C LEU A 438 14.14 -10.68 7.75
N ILE A 439 12.84 -10.97 7.63
CA ILE A 439 12.09 -11.64 8.69
C ILE A 439 12.62 -13.07 8.91
N SER A 440 12.98 -13.80 7.85
CA SER A 440 13.60 -15.12 7.97
C SER A 440 14.91 -15.05 8.74
N LEU A 441 15.72 -14.02 8.53
CA LEU A 441 16.96 -13.78 9.29
C LEU A 441 16.67 -13.43 10.76
N LEU A 442 15.65 -12.63 11.04
CA LEU A 442 15.21 -12.35 12.42
C LEU A 442 14.73 -13.64 13.11
N MET A 443 13.98 -14.49 12.43
CA MET A 443 13.54 -15.78 12.95
C MET A 443 14.70 -16.76 13.12
N ALA A 444 15.69 -16.73 12.21
CA ALA A 444 16.93 -17.48 12.32
C ALA A 444 17.71 -17.07 13.57
N TYR A 445 17.80 -15.76 13.82
CA TYR A 445 18.42 -15.21 15.02
C TYR A 445 17.67 -15.63 16.30
N LEU A 446 16.34 -15.57 16.28
CA LEU A 446 15.48 -15.85 17.43
C LEU A 446 15.46 -17.33 17.83
N PHE A 447 15.37 -18.23 16.84
CA PHE A 447 15.17 -19.67 17.06
C PHE A 447 16.38 -20.54 16.72
N ARG A 448 17.40 -19.99 16.06
CA ARG A 448 18.68 -20.66 15.70
C ARG A 448 18.49 -22.03 15.03
N SER A 449 17.38 -22.21 14.32
CA SER A 449 17.02 -23.50 13.70
C SER A 449 16.30 -23.28 12.38
N PHE A 450 16.86 -23.81 11.29
CA PHE A 450 16.28 -23.71 9.95
C PHE A 450 14.87 -24.32 9.87
N LYS A 451 14.64 -25.42 10.60
CA LYS A 451 13.31 -26.05 10.68
C LYS A 451 12.28 -25.10 11.31
N MET A 452 12.67 -24.38 12.36
CA MET A 452 11.79 -23.39 13.00
C MET A 452 11.49 -22.20 12.10
N ILE A 453 12.46 -21.76 11.29
CA ILE A 453 12.23 -20.73 10.27
C ILE A 453 11.11 -21.19 9.33
N VAL A 454 11.22 -22.38 8.74
CA VAL A 454 10.21 -22.91 7.80
C VAL A 454 8.84 -23.07 8.48
N VAL A 455 8.81 -23.64 9.69
CA VAL A 455 7.57 -23.79 10.49
C VAL A 455 6.91 -22.45 10.80
N SER A 456 7.71 -21.39 10.95
CA SER A 456 7.20 -20.05 11.20
C SER A 456 6.76 -19.30 9.94
N LEU A 457 7.40 -19.51 8.79
CA LEU A 457 7.08 -18.80 7.56
C LEU A 457 5.84 -19.36 6.86
N LEU A 458 5.68 -20.68 6.84
CA LEU A 458 4.62 -21.35 6.08
C LEU A 458 3.21 -20.87 6.48
N PRO A 459 2.87 -20.74 7.78
CA PRO A 459 1.58 -20.22 8.21
C PRO A 459 1.33 -18.76 7.79
N ASN A 460 2.39 -17.96 7.58
CA ASN A 460 2.30 -16.55 7.19
C ASN A 460 2.27 -16.33 5.68
N ILE A 461 2.89 -17.22 4.89
CA ILE A 461 2.86 -17.15 3.42
C ILE A 461 1.50 -17.58 2.87
N LEU A 462 0.86 -18.59 3.46
CA LEU A 462 -0.42 -19.12 2.97
C LEU A 462 -1.54 -18.04 2.88
N PRO A 463 -1.77 -17.18 3.89
CA PRO A 463 -2.71 -16.06 3.80
C PRO A 463 -2.38 -15.08 2.68
N LEU A 464 -1.10 -14.81 2.40
CA LEU A 464 -0.69 -13.93 1.31
C LEU A 464 -1.05 -14.53 -0.05
N VAL A 465 -0.73 -15.80 -0.27
CA VAL A 465 -1.07 -16.52 -1.51
C VAL A 465 -2.58 -16.54 -1.72
N MET A 466 -3.34 -16.77 -0.66
CA MET A 466 -4.79 -16.74 -0.76
C MET A 466 -5.35 -15.33 -1.01
N THR A 467 -4.77 -14.30 -0.40
CA THR A 467 -5.16 -12.91 -0.69
C THR A 467 -4.90 -12.56 -2.15
N ALA A 468 -3.75 -12.95 -2.70
CA ALA A 468 -3.46 -12.79 -4.12
C ALA A 468 -4.46 -13.58 -4.98
N GLY A 469 -4.82 -14.80 -4.58
CA GLY A 469 -5.87 -15.57 -5.23
C GLY A 469 -7.22 -14.85 -5.26
N ILE A 470 -7.66 -14.31 -4.11
CA ILE A 470 -8.88 -13.52 -3.98
C ILE A 470 -8.82 -12.30 -4.91
N MET A 471 -7.69 -11.60 -4.98
CA MET A 471 -7.50 -10.49 -5.90
C MET A 471 -7.74 -10.91 -7.35
N GLY A 472 -7.18 -12.06 -7.77
CA GLY A 472 -7.39 -12.60 -9.11
C GLY A 472 -8.86 -12.91 -9.41
N PHE A 473 -9.54 -13.64 -8.53
CA PHE A 473 -10.95 -14.03 -8.74
C PHE A 473 -11.92 -12.85 -8.68
N LEU A 474 -11.64 -11.85 -7.84
CA LEU A 474 -12.45 -10.63 -7.75
C LEU A 474 -12.06 -9.57 -8.79
N GLY A 475 -11.02 -9.83 -9.60
CA GLY A 475 -10.54 -8.88 -10.59
C GLY A 475 -9.94 -7.60 -10.00
N ILE A 476 -9.41 -7.66 -8.76
CA ILE A 476 -8.73 -6.54 -8.12
C ILE A 476 -7.30 -6.48 -8.69
N PRO A 477 -6.93 -5.41 -9.42
CA PRO A 477 -5.63 -5.36 -10.06
C PRO A 477 -4.49 -5.11 -9.05
N ILE A 478 -3.29 -5.58 -9.40
CA ILE A 478 -2.05 -5.16 -8.75
C ILE A 478 -1.70 -3.75 -9.23
N LYS A 479 -1.53 -2.85 -8.26
CA LYS A 479 -1.14 -1.46 -8.44
C LYS A 479 -0.35 -1.00 -7.22
N PRO A 480 0.29 0.19 -7.24
CA PRO A 480 1.13 0.66 -6.13
C PRO A 480 0.42 0.66 -4.77
N SER A 481 -0.90 0.90 -4.72
CA SER A 481 -1.69 0.89 -3.49
C SER A 481 -2.01 -0.53 -2.98
N THR A 482 -2.29 -1.50 -3.86
CA THR A 482 -2.69 -2.87 -3.46
C THR A 482 -1.52 -3.79 -3.16
N ILE A 483 -0.35 -3.57 -3.78
CA ILE A 483 0.82 -4.41 -3.53
C ILE A 483 1.44 -4.21 -2.14
N LEU A 484 1.19 -3.05 -1.51
CA LEU A 484 1.59 -2.78 -0.12
C LEU A 484 0.94 -3.75 0.86
N VAL A 485 -0.25 -4.26 0.54
CA VAL A 485 -0.98 -5.24 1.34
C VAL A 485 -0.09 -6.41 1.70
N PHE A 486 0.66 -6.95 0.74
CA PHE A 486 1.48 -8.15 1.00
C PHE A 486 2.60 -7.88 2.00
N SER A 487 3.32 -6.76 1.85
CA SER A 487 4.44 -6.44 2.73
C SER A 487 3.96 -6.00 4.12
N ILE A 488 2.89 -5.20 4.19
CA ILE A 488 2.28 -4.76 5.46
C ILE A 488 1.68 -5.95 6.20
N ALA A 489 0.84 -6.74 5.54
CA ALA A 489 0.19 -7.88 6.17
C ALA A 489 1.21 -8.94 6.60
N PHE A 490 2.28 -9.15 5.84
CA PHE A 490 3.37 -10.06 6.25
C PHE A 490 4.14 -9.53 7.47
N GLY A 491 4.47 -8.24 7.51
CA GLY A 491 5.16 -7.62 8.66
C GLY A 491 4.33 -7.65 9.95
N ILE A 492 3.00 -7.62 9.83
CA ILE A 492 2.08 -7.71 10.98
C ILE A 492 1.78 -9.17 11.35
N SER A 493 1.60 -10.08 10.38
CA SER A 493 1.18 -11.47 10.66
C SER A 493 2.23 -12.31 11.39
N VAL A 494 3.51 -11.98 11.20
CA VAL A 494 4.64 -12.69 11.83
C VAL A 494 4.67 -12.47 13.34
N ASP A 495 4.08 -11.39 13.84
CA ASP A 495 3.94 -11.07 15.27
C ASP A 495 3.29 -12.24 16.04
N ASP A 496 2.14 -12.70 15.57
CA ASP A 496 1.39 -13.82 16.14
C ASP A 496 2.23 -15.09 16.24
N THR A 497 3.03 -15.38 15.21
CA THR A 497 3.93 -16.52 15.19
C THR A 497 5.04 -16.39 16.22
N ILE A 498 5.65 -15.21 16.35
CA ILE A 498 6.71 -14.94 17.32
C ILE A 498 6.18 -15.11 18.74
N HIS A 499 5.03 -14.52 19.05
CA HIS A 499 4.39 -14.65 20.36
C HIS A 499 4.06 -16.11 20.69
N PHE A 500 3.45 -16.84 19.75
CA PHE A 500 3.13 -18.25 19.95
C PHE A 500 4.40 -19.09 20.19
N LEU A 501 5.43 -18.91 19.35
CA LEU A 501 6.66 -19.68 19.44
C LEU A 501 7.50 -19.34 20.68
N ALA A 502 7.48 -18.07 21.12
CA ALA A 502 8.10 -17.66 22.37
C ALA A 502 7.45 -18.38 23.56
N LYS A 503 6.11 -18.38 23.62
CA LYS A 503 5.36 -19.11 24.67
C LYS A 503 5.59 -20.61 24.61
N TYR A 504 5.59 -21.19 23.40
CA TYR A 504 5.92 -22.60 23.19
C TYR A 504 7.29 -22.97 23.74
N ARG A 505 8.30 -22.13 23.52
CA ARG A 505 9.64 -22.34 24.08
C ARG A 505 9.65 -22.31 25.61
N GLN A 506 8.90 -21.40 26.22
CA GLN A 506 8.77 -21.33 27.68
C GLN A 506 8.12 -22.61 28.23
N GLU A 507 7.03 -23.07 27.62
CA GLU A 507 6.34 -24.29 28.03
C GLU A 507 7.22 -25.54 27.83
N LEU A 508 8.08 -25.58 26.81
CA LEU A 508 9.05 -26.65 26.62
C LEU A 508 10.04 -26.73 27.78
N LYS A 509 10.61 -25.58 28.21
CA LYS A 509 11.51 -25.53 29.36
C LYS A 509 10.80 -26.03 30.64
N GLN A 510 9.56 -25.61 30.87
CA GLN A 510 8.79 -25.97 32.08
C GLN A 510 8.26 -27.42 32.08
N ASN A 511 7.94 -27.99 30.92
CA ASN A 511 7.33 -29.32 30.83
C ASN A 511 8.35 -30.41 30.43
N ASN A 512 9.63 -30.24 30.75
CA ASN A 512 10.71 -31.19 30.45
C ASN A 512 10.74 -31.58 28.96
N TRP A 513 10.64 -30.59 28.07
CA TRP A 513 10.68 -30.75 26.60
C TRP A 513 9.57 -31.63 26.00
N ARG A 514 8.46 -31.84 26.74
CA ARG A 514 7.29 -32.54 26.21
C ARG A 514 6.52 -31.66 25.22
N ILE A 515 6.75 -31.85 23.92
CA ILE A 515 6.15 -31.04 22.84
C ILE A 515 4.64 -31.00 22.95
N LYS A 516 3.98 -32.17 22.98
CA LYS A 516 2.51 -32.23 22.95
C LYS A 516 1.85 -31.40 24.05
N LYS A 517 2.35 -31.51 25.29
CA LYS A 517 1.83 -30.72 26.43
C LYS A 517 2.12 -29.23 26.24
N SER A 518 3.34 -28.91 25.79
CA SER A 518 3.78 -27.53 25.61
C SER A 518 3.01 -26.79 24.52
N VAL A 519 2.70 -27.46 23.40
CA VAL A 519 1.87 -26.89 22.33
C VAL A 519 0.47 -26.57 22.84
N TYR A 520 -0.20 -27.50 23.53
CA TYR A 520 -1.57 -27.24 24.01
C TYR A 520 -1.62 -26.14 25.07
N ASN A 521 -0.66 -26.11 26.01
CA ASN A 521 -0.56 -25.02 26.97
C ASN A 521 -0.34 -23.67 26.28
N SER A 522 0.47 -23.65 25.23
CA SER A 522 0.72 -22.43 24.45
C SER A 522 -0.53 -21.95 23.71
N ILE A 523 -1.33 -22.86 23.14
CA ILE A 523 -2.61 -22.51 22.51
C ILE A 523 -3.56 -21.87 23.53
N ARG A 524 -3.63 -22.42 24.75
CA ARG A 524 -4.55 -21.92 25.79
C ARG A 524 -4.22 -20.50 26.24
N GLU A 525 -2.94 -20.18 26.36
CA GLU A 525 -2.52 -18.86 26.86
C GLU A 525 -2.33 -17.85 25.73
N ALA A 526 -1.53 -18.18 24.71
CA ALA A 526 -1.24 -17.28 23.59
C ALA A 526 -2.45 -17.10 22.67
N GLY A 527 -3.28 -18.14 22.49
CA GLY A 527 -4.40 -18.12 21.55
C GLY A 527 -5.48 -17.09 21.89
N ILE A 528 -5.71 -16.79 23.18
CA ILE A 528 -6.65 -15.73 23.59
C ILE A 528 -6.14 -14.36 23.12
N SER A 529 -4.86 -14.08 23.37
CA SER A 529 -4.27 -12.79 23.02
C SER A 529 -4.21 -12.59 21.51
N MET A 530 -3.78 -13.62 20.77
CA MET A 530 -3.74 -13.61 19.30
C MET A 530 -5.13 -13.42 18.67
N PHE A 531 -6.17 -14.02 19.26
CA PHE A 531 -7.54 -13.82 18.79
C PHE A 531 -7.99 -12.36 18.96
N TYR A 532 -7.76 -11.78 20.14
CA TYR A 532 -8.15 -10.38 20.40
C TYR A 532 -7.39 -9.40 19.51
N THR A 533 -6.06 -9.55 19.36
CA THR A 533 -5.27 -8.69 18.47
C THR A 533 -5.76 -8.79 17.03
N SER A 534 -5.99 -9.99 16.54
CA SER A 534 -6.45 -10.23 15.17
C SER A 534 -7.85 -9.68 14.89
N VAL A 535 -8.78 -9.75 15.84
CA VAL A 535 -10.10 -9.14 15.69
C VAL A 535 -9.99 -7.61 15.65
N VAL A 536 -9.14 -7.01 16.49
CA VAL A 536 -8.87 -5.55 16.43
C VAL A 536 -8.26 -5.17 15.10
N LEU A 537 -7.26 -5.91 14.61
CA LEU A 537 -6.62 -5.66 13.33
C LEU A 537 -7.62 -5.80 12.17
N PHE A 538 -8.45 -6.86 12.16
CA PHE A 538 -9.46 -7.08 11.13
C PHE A 538 -10.43 -5.90 11.02
N PHE A 539 -11.07 -5.52 12.12
CA PHE A 539 -12.03 -4.41 12.11
C PHE A 539 -11.34 -3.05 11.97
N GLY A 540 -10.14 -2.88 12.52
CA GLY A 540 -9.33 -1.68 12.40
C GLY A 540 -8.95 -1.38 10.94
N PHE A 541 -8.43 -2.36 10.22
CA PHE A 541 -8.14 -2.21 8.78
C PHE A 541 -9.43 -2.13 7.94
N SER A 542 -10.53 -2.77 8.37
CA SER A 542 -11.82 -2.64 7.69
C SER A 542 -12.35 -1.20 7.68
N VAL A 543 -11.94 -0.33 8.60
CA VAL A 543 -12.32 1.10 8.59
C VAL A 543 -11.90 1.79 7.29
N PHE A 544 -10.79 1.38 6.67
CA PHE A 544 -10.34 1.96 5.40
C PHE A 544 -11.29 1.66 4.23
N THR A 545 -12.19 0.68 4.35
CA THR A 545 -13.24 0.43 3.35
C THR A 545 -14.29 1.52 3.29
N LEU A 546 -14.33 2.43 4.29
CA LEU A 546 -15.18 3.62 4.29
C LEU A 546 -14.65 4.75 3.38
N SER A 547 -13.42 4.63 2.86
CA SER A 547 -12.84 5.62 1.93
C SER A 547 -13.63 5.70 0.63
N SER A 548 -13.61 6.86 -0.02
CA SER A 548 -14.05 6.97 -1.42
C SER A 548 -12.96 6.61 -2.43
N PHE A 549 -11.71 6.52 -1.99
CA PHE A 549 -10.55 6.21 -2.83
C PHE A 549 -10.36 4.70 -2.98
N GLY A 550 -10.40 4.20 -4.22
CA GLY A 550 -10.41 2.77 -4.54
C GLY A 550 -9.19 2.01 -3.98
N GLY A 551 -8.02 2.63 -4.00
CA GLY A 551 -6.78 2.06 -3.47
C GLY A 551 -6.82 1.85 -1.95
N THR A 552 -7.43 2.78 -1.20
CA THR A 552 -7.55 2.72 0.26
C THR A 552 -8.57 1.66 0.67
N ILE A 553 -9.69 1.57 -0.05
CA ILE A 553 -10.70 0.51 0.15
C ILE A 553 -10.07 -0.86 -0.04
N ALA A 554 -9.35 -1.06 -1.15
CA ALA A 554 -8.71 -2.33 -1.46
C ALA A 554 -7.63 -2.67 -0.43
N LEU A 555 -6.79 -1.70 -0.05
CA LEU A 555 -5.76 -1.89 0.99
C LEU A 555 -6.38 -2.32 2.33
N GLY A 556 -7.43 -1.64 2.78
CA GLY A 556 -8.14 -1.97 4.01
C GLY A 556 -8.76 -3.35 4.03
N GLY A 557 -9.59 -3.63 3.01
CA GLY A 557 -10.32 -4.90 2.91
C GLY A 557 -9.37 -6.09 2.74
N LEU A 558 -8.36 -5.96 1.89
CA LEU A 558 -7.41 -7.05 1.67
C LEU A 558 -6.55 -7.30 2.91
N ILE A 559 -5.97 -6.27 3.56
CA ILE A 559 -5.18 -6.47 4.79
C ILE A 559 -6.04 -7.12 5.88
N ALA A 560 -7.27 -6.65 6.08
CA ALA A 560 -8.17 -7.23 7.07
C ALA A 560 -8.36 -8.74 6.82
N ILE A 561 -8.70 -9.12 5.59
CA ILE A 561 -8.88 -10.51 5.18
C ILE A 561 -7.59 -11.31 5.37
N THR A 562 -6.43 -10.78 4.93
CA THR A 562 -5.13 -11.45 5.08
C THR A 562 -4.80 -11.73 6.54
N LEU A 563 -4.96 -10.74 7.42
CA LEU A 563 -4.65 -10.88 8.85
C LEU A 563 -5.61 -11.83 9.55
N PHE A 564 -6.89 -11.83 9.18
CA PHE A 564 -7.85 -12.81 9.69
C PHE A 564 -7.46 -14.24 9.33
N PHE A 565 -7.06 -14.47 8.08
CA PHE A 565 -6.57 -15.79 7.66
C PHE A 565 -5.21 -16.13 8.26
N ALA A 566 -4.34 -15.13 8.47
CA ALA A 566 -3.08 -15.32 9.16
C ALA A 566 -3.28 -15.79 10.60
N MET A 567 -4.23 -15.19 11.33
CA MET A 567 -4.61 -15.66 12.66
C MET A 567 -5.05 -17.13 12.64
N ILE A 568 -5.96 -17.50 11.74
CA ILE A 568 -6.45 -18.89 11.64
C ILE A 568 -5.29 -19.84 11.32
N SER A 569 -4.42 -19.44 10.39
CA SER A 569 -3.24 -20.20 10.00
C SER A 569 -2.25 -20.37 11.17
N ASN A 570 -1.98 -19.31 11.93
CA ASN A 570 -1.11 -19.34 13.12
C ASN A 570 -1.73 -20.09 14.30
N LEU A 571 -3.06 -20.15 14.43
CA LEU A 571 -3.72 -20.90 15.50
C LEU A 571 -3.92 -22.39 15.17
N ILE A 572 -3.94 -22.77 13.89
CA ILE A 572 -4.23 -24.15 13.46
C ILE A 572 -3.01 -24.82 12.82
N ILE A 573 -2.43 -24.22 11.79
CA ILE A 573 -1.35 -24.82 10.98
C ILE A 573 -0.04 -24.83 11.78
N LEU A 574 0.31 -23.73 12.44
CA LEU A 574 1.54 -23.64 13.22
C LEU A 574 1.63 -24.71 14.32
N PRO A 575 0.61 -24.89 15.21
CA PRO A 575 0.64 -25.97 16.19
C PRO A 575 0.63 -27.37 15.58
N ALA A 576 -0.11 -27.57 14.49
CA ALA A 576 -0.13 -28.86 13.79
C ALA A 576 1.26 -29.23 13.26
N LEU A 577 1.98 -28.27 12.66
CA LEU A 577 3.35 -28.45 12.18
C LEU A 577 4.32 -28.81 13.33
N LEU A 578 4.23 -28.10 14.46
CA LEU A 578 5.06 -28.40 15.63
C LEU A 578 4.82 -29.82 16.17
N LEU A 579 3.56 -30.27 16.22
CA LEU A 579 3.20 -31.61 16.67
C LEU A 579 3.60 -32.71 15.66
N SER A 580 3.60 -32.40 14.36
CA SER A 580 4.05 -33.33 13.32
C SER A 580 5.58 -33.49 13.28
N LEU A 581 6.31 -32.45 13.66
CA LEU A 581 7.77 -32.41 13.64
C LEU A 581 8.38 -32.72 15.03
N GLU A 582 7.60 -33.35 15.92
CA GLU A 582 7.97 -33.67 17.30
C GLU A 582 9.30 -34.43 17.40
N LYS A 583 9.54 -35.39 16.50
CA LYS A 583 10.75 -36.24 16.49
C LYS A 583 12.02 -35.54 15.96
N THR A 584 11.89 -34.42 15.25
CA THR A 584 12.99 -33.77 14.52
C THR A 584 13.32 -32.36 15.00
N ILE A 585 12.47 -31.76 15.85
CA ILE A 585 12.62 -30.40 16.39
C ILE A 585 13.08 -30.41 17.86
N ALA A 586 12.70 -31.41 18.67
CA ALA A 586 13.04 -31.47 20.10
C ALA A 586 14.26 -32.35 20.40
N ASN A 587 15.46 -31.83 20.12
CA ASN A 587 16.65 -32.20 20.87
C ASN A 587 17.21 -30.92 21.50
N LYS A 588 17.76 -31.02 22.72
CA LYS A 588 18.43 -29.90 23.43
C LYS A 588 19.57 -29.29 22.59
N GLU A 589 20.08 -30.06 21.63
CA GLU A 589 21.08 -29.68 20.63
C GLU A 589 20.56 -28.75 19.51
N VAL A 590 19.25 -28.76 19.21
CA VAL A 590 18.64 -28.00 18.09
C VAL A 590 18.07 -26.64 18.52
N PHE A 591 17.66 -26.52 19.80
CA PHE A 591 17.16 -25.27 20.39
C PHE A 591 18.23 -24.64 21.29
N ILE A 592 19.28 -24.10 20.66
CA ILE A 592 20.34 -23.37 21.36
C ILE A 592 19.76 -22.10 22.00
N GLU A 593 20.23 -21.75 23.20
CA GLU A 593 19.78 -20.52 23.89
C GLU A 593 19.98 -19.27 23.00
N PRO A 594 18.98 -18.38 22.97
CA PRO A 594 19.08 -17.14 22.21
C PRO A 594 20.04 -16.19 22.92
N SER A 595 20.69 -15.31 22.16
CA SER A 595 21.55 -14.25 22.71
C SER A 595 20.78 -13.23 23.57
N ILE A 596 19.46 -13.10 23.34
CA ILE A 596 18.55 -12.28 24.14
C ILE A 596 17.46 -13.19 24.71
N ASN A 597 17.32 -13.24 26.03
CA ASN A 597 16.22 -13.94 26.68
C ASN A 597 14.90 -13.18 26.38
N ILE A 598 14.13 -13.71 25.43
CA ILE A 598 12.82 -13.17 25.01
C ILE A 598 11.79 -13.30 26.13
N LEU A 599 11.99 -14.27 27.02
CA LEU A 599 11.23 -14.50 28.25
C LEU A 599 12.25 -14.86 29.34
N PRO A 600 12.14 -14.32 30.57
CA PRO A 600 13.08 -14.67 31.63
C PRO A 600 12.83 -16.09 32.13
N GLU A 601 13.90 -16.69 32.63
CA GLU A 601 13.80 -17.90 33.45
C GLU A 601 12.90 -17.62 34.64
N ASN A 602 11.98 -18.54 34.91
CA ASN A 602 11.31 -18.51 36.19
C ASN A 602 12.40 -18.84 37.21
N GLU A 603 12.84 -17.86 37.97
CA GLU A 603 13.47 -18.14 39.26
C GLU A 603 12.51 -19.08 39.99
N GLU A 604 13.03 -20.25 40.36
CA GLU A 604 12.37 -21.12 41.31
C GLU A 604 11.95 -20.25 42.49
N ILE A 605 10.70 -20.42 42.90
CA ILE A 605 10.21 -19.83 44.13
C ILE A 605 11.05 -20.48 45.23
N ASN A 606 12.14 -19.82 45.64
CA ASN A 606 12.71 -20.07 46.95
C ASN A 606 11.61 -19.66 47.93
N GLU A 607 10.99 -20.66 48.57
CA GLU A 607 9.99 -20.49 49.61
C GLU A 607 10.55 -19.94 50.93
N ASP A 608 11.77 -19.40 50.94
CA ASP A 608 12.42 -18.84 52.12
C ASP A 608 12.78 -17.36 51.89
N GLU A 609 11.85 -16.46 52.22
CA GLU A 609 12.02 -15.24 53.04
C GLU A 609 10.75 -14.36 53.09
#